data_AF-A0A9P8KY96-F1
#
_entry.id   AF-A0A9P8KY96-F1
#
_cell.length_a   1.000
_cell.length_b   1.000
_cell.length_c   1.000
_cell.angle_alpha   90.00
_cell.angle_beta   90.00
_cell.angle_gamma   90.00
#
_symmetry.space_group_name_H-M   'P 1'
#
loop_
_entity.id
_entity.type
_entity.pdbx_description
1 polymer ?
#
loop_
_entity_poly.entity_id
_entity_poly.type
_entity_poly.pdbx_seq_one_letter_code
_entity_poly.pdbx_strand_id
1 'polypeptide(L)'
;MLLMIATRHLALKRMSQKRTIDAFFAPAAKRPRNSIPGEENSEANRDEIISKSQHPKYPFSIAELPASISKELSSLPARPARIINNEPDLDLLYFEPYIPDYLARQLFQHLRAELPFYRVEYQIKRGGIESQVRTPRWTTVFGLDETSKFDDNGTVVDANTGIKVPPDRRYDKYSPRPLPKCLDELRQSTEAATDCKFNFCLVNYYASGADSISFHSDDERFLGQDPAIASFSLGARRDFLMKHKPAAPNQGESSAIKTGVIKFPLNSGDMILMRGKTQSNWLHSIPKRTGKNQDDGGRINITFRRAMIKGGTENYYNFNVGSGPVYRWDKRNGSMMLWKPT
;
A
#
# COMPACT_ATOMS: atom_id res chain seq x y z
N MET A 1 -47.83 -42.54 26.81
CA MET A 1 -48.55 -42.69 25.53
C MET A 1 -47.49 -42.75 24.43
N LEU A 2 -46.97 -43.94 24.09
CA LEU A 2 -47.47 -44.80 22.99
C LEU A 2 -47.67 -43.97 21.71
N LEU A 3 -46.96 -44.20 20.60
CA LEU A 3 -46.88 -45.50 19.92
C LEU A 3 -45.65 -45.57 18.98
N MET A 4 -44.89 -46.67 19.10
CA MET A 4 -43.99 -47.22 18.07
C MET A 4 -44.77 -47.94 16.97
N ILE A 5 -44.10 -48.28 15.86
CA ILE A 5 -44.28 -49.40 14.88
C ILE A 5 -44.19 -48.83 13.45
N ALA A 6 -43.52 -49.40 12.45
CA ALA A 6 -42.39 -50.33 12.33
C ALA A 6 -41.99 -50.37 10.84
N THR A 7 -40.69 -50.42 10.58
CA THR A 7 -39.92 -51.12 9.53
C THR A 7 -40.58 -51.59 8.21
N ARG A 8 -39.91 -51.30 7.08
CA ARG A 8 -39.48 -52.33 6.09
C ARG A 8 -38.35 -51.83 5.14
N HIS A 9 -37.30 -52.63 5.08
CA HIS A 9 -36.17 -52.57 4.14
C HIS A 9 -36.58 -53.02 2.74
N LEU A 10 -36.03 -52.40 1.69
CA LEU A 10 -35.69 -53.08 0.44
C LEU A 10 -34.45 -52.42 -0.21
N ALA A 11 -33.38 -53.21 -0.35
CA ALA A 11 -32.16 -52.83 -1.06
C ALA A 11 -32.34 -53.06 -2.57
N LEU A 12 -31.84 -52.13 -3.39
CA LEU A 12 -31.51 -52.41 -4.79
C LEU A 12 -30.13 -51.85 -5.15
N LYS A 13 -29.21 -52.78 -5.41
CA LYS A 13 -27.99 -52.59 -6.20
C LYS A 13 -28.34 -51.96 -7.55
N ARG A 14 -27.57 -50.97 -8.00
CA ARG A 14 -27.28 -50.82 -9.45
C ARG A 14 -25.89 -50.26 -9.72
N MET A 15 -25.26 -50.94 -10.66
CA MET A 15 -23.87 -50.95 -11.09
C MET A 15 -23.28 -49.61 -11.55
N SER A 16 -21.99 -49.47 -11.29
CA SER A 16 -21.05 -48.51 -11.90
C SER A 16 -21.02 -48.66 -13.43
N GLN A 17 -21.17 -47.55 -14.16
CA GLN A 17 -20.89 -47.46 -15.59
C GLN A 17 -19.69 -46.53 -15.83
N LYS A 18 -18.69 -47.07 -16.53
CA LYS A 18 -17.46 -46.38 -16.97
C LYS A 18 -17.82 -45.27 -17.97
N ARG A 19 -17.30 -44.06 -17.74
CA ARG A 19 -17.39 -42.94 -18.69
C ARG A 19 -16.35 -43.13 -19.80
N THR A 20 -16.81 -43.26 -21.04
CA THR A 20 -15.96 -43.17 -22.25
C THR A 20 -15.80 -41.72 -22.70
N ILE A 21 -14.73 -41.48 -23.45
CA ILE A 21 -14.06 -40.19 -23.71
C ILE A 21 -14.76 -39.34 -24.79
N ASP A 22 -15.84 -39.84 -25.39
CA ASP A 22 -16.51 -39.23 -26.56
C ASP A 22 -17.58 -38.17 -26.21
N ALA A 23 -17.87 -37.94 -24.93
CA ALA A 23 -18.86 -36.95 -24.49
C ALA A 23 -18.36 -35.49 -24.51
N PHE A 24 -17.09 -35.25 -24.87
CA PHE A 24 -16.46 -33.91 -24.82
C PHE A 24 -16.56 -33.08 -26.10
N PHE A 25 -17.05 -33.63 -27.22
CA PHE A 25 -17.03 -32.95 -28.52
C PHE A 25 -18.41 -32.72 -29.18
N ALA A 26 -19.53 -32.88 -28.46
CA ALA A 26 -20.85 -32.61 -29.03
C ALA A 26 -21.27 -31.12 -28.86
N PRO A 27 -21.69 -30.41 -29.92
CA PRO A 27 -22.17 -29.04 -29.82
C PRO A 27 -23.58 -28.95 -29.21
N ALA A 28 -23.80 -28.00 -28.31
CA ALA A 28 -25.08 -27.80 -27.63
C ALA A 28 -26.15 -27.19 -28.56
N ALA A 29 -27.37 -27.75 -28.51
CA ALA A 29 -28.51 -27.32 -29.32
C ALA A 29 -29.13 -25.98 -28.85
N LYS A 30 -29.49 -25.11 -29.81
CA LYS A 30 -30.18 -23.82 -29.58
C LYS A 30 -31.67 -24.04 -29.27
N ARG A 31 -32.21 -23.33 -28.27
CA ARG A 31 -33.66 -23.22 -28.00
C ARG A 31 -34.23 -21.89 -28.55
N PRO A 32 -35.50 -21.85 -28.99
CA PRO A 32 -36.10 -20.69 -29.66
C PRO A 32 -36.57 -19.59 -28.68
N ARG A 33 -36.63 -18.38 -29.23
CA ARG A 33 -36.91 -17.09 -28.61
C ARG A 33 -38.43 -16.85 -28.55
N ASN A 34 -39.00 -16.59 -27.39
CA ASN A 34 -40.32 -15.94 -27.26
C ASN A 34 -40.16 -14.59 -26.56
N SER A 35 -40.68 -13.56 -27.22
CA SER A 35 -40.63 -12.14 -26.89
C SER A 35 -41.70 -11.73 -25.87
N ILE A 36 -41.31 -10.98 -24.84
CA ILE A 36 -42.19 -10.08 -24.08
C ILE A 36 -41.60 -8.66 -24.22
N PRO A 37 -42.38 -7.61 -24.54
CA PRO A 37 -41.87 -6.26 -24.77
C PRO A 37 -41.82 -5.43 -23.48
N GLY A 38 -40.72 -4.69 -23.29
CA GLY A 38 -40.71 -3.49 -22.46
C GLY A 38 -40.18 -3.61 -21.03
N GLU A 39 -38.95 -4.08 -20.86
CA GLU A 39 -38.09 -3.59 -19.78
C GLU A 39 -36.81 -3.05 -20.43
N GLU A 40 -36.79 -1.73 -20.62
CA GLU A 40 -35.56 -1.01 -20.93
C GLU A 40 -34.62 -1.17 -19.74
N ASN A 41 -33.62 -2.04 -19.89
CA ASN A 41 -32.40 -2.00 -19.10
C ASN A 41 -31.71 -0.65 -19.32
N SER A 42 -32.12 0.33 -18.53
CA SER A 42 -31.44 1.59 -18.32
C SER A 42 -30.52 1.48 -17.10
N GLU A 43 -29.63 0.50 -17.08
CA GLU A 43 -28.34 0.67 -16.38
C GLU A 43 -27.40 1.45 -17.29
N ALA A 44 -27.84 2.66 -17.63
CA ALA A 44 -26.96 3.72 -18.05
C ALA A 44 -26.06 4.04 -16.86
N ASN A 45 -24.79 3.71 -17.03
CA ASN A 45 -23.61 4.25 -16.37
C ASN A 45 -23.91 5.63 -15.73
N ARG A 46 -24.35 5.65 -14.47
CA ARG A 46 -24.31 6.87 -13.68
C ARG A 46 -22.83 7.05 -13.39
N ASP A 47 -22.19 7.91 -14.15
CA ASP A 47 -20.91 8.50 -13.76
C ASP A 47 -21.15 9.16 -12.41
N GLU A 48 -20.92 8.41 -11.32
CA GLU A 48 -20.91 8.95 -9.98
C GLU A 48 -19.87 10.07 -10.02
N ILE A 49 -20.29 11.30 -9.75
CA ILE A 49 -19.38 12.44 -9.77
C ILE A 49 -18.42 12.25 -8.59
N ILE A 50 -17.28 11.64 -8.88
CA ILE A 50 -16.23 11.43 -7.88
C ILE A 50 -15.60 12.80 -7.59
N SER A 51 -15.81 13.30 -6.36
CA SER A 51 -15.14 14.49 -5.86
C SER A 51 -13.61 14.33 -5.97
N LYS A 52 -12.89 15.44 -6.04
CA LYS A 52 -11.43 15.43 -6.16
C LYS A 52 -10.81 16.30 -5.09
N SER A 53 -9.80 15.77 -4.41
CA SER A 53 -8.91 16.57 -3.58
C SER A 53 -8.11 17.54 -4.46
N GLN A 54 -8.18 18.82 -4.14
CA GLN A 54 -7.49 19.89 -4.85
C GLN A 54 -6.51 20.58 -3.92
N HIS A 55 -5.31 20.87 -4.44
CA HIS A 55 -4.33 21.67 -3.74
C HIS A 55 -3.37 22.28 -4.78
N PRO A 56 -2.92 23.54 -4.65
CA PRO A 56 -2.02 24.17 -5.62
C PRO A 56 -0.68 23.43 -5.81
N LYS A 57 -0.30 22.59 -4.85
CA LYS A 57 0.93 21.78 -4.87
C LYS A 57 0.72 20.36 -5.39
N TYR A 58 -0.51 19.94 -5.68
CA TYR A 58 -0.74 18.72 -6.44
C TYR A 58 -0.44 18.96 -7.92
N PRO A 59 0.24 18.03 -8.63
CA PRO A 59 0.40 18.13 -10.08
C PRO A 59 -0.92 18.19 -10.84
N PHE A 60 -1.94 17.51 -10.33
CA PHE A 60 -3.31 17.47 -10.82
C PHE A 60 -4.24 17.07 -9.67
N SER A 61 -5.54 17.37 -9.78
CA SER A 61 -6.52 16.97 -8.76
C SER A 61 -6.61 15.45 -8.63
N ILE A 62 -6.65 14.95 -7.40
CA ILE A 62 -6.62 13.53 -7.08
C ILE A 62 -8.04 13.09 -6.74
N ALA A 63 -8.59 12.10 -7.46
CA ALA A 63 -9.94 11.62 -7.19
C ALA A 63 -10.05 10.99 -5.79
N GLU A 64 -11.13 11.34 -5.09
CA GLU A 64 -11.53 10.71 -3.83
C GLU A 64 -11.96 9.26 -4.07
N LEU A 65 -12.10 8.48 -3.00
CA LEU A 65 -12.64 7.13 -3.13
C LEU A 65 -14.15 7.19 -3.43
N PRO A 66 -14.68 6.27 -4.26
CA PRO A 66 -16.11 6.04 -4.35
C PRO A 66 -16.74 5.86 -2.96
N ALA A 67 -17.98 6.33 -2.77
CA ALA A 67 -18.65 6.32 -1.47
C ALA A 67 -18.78 4.90 -0.89
N SER A 68 -18.93 3.88 -1.75
CA SER A 68 -18.93 2.47 -1.38
C SER A 68 -17.63 2.04 -0.69
N ILE A 69 -16.48 2.38 -1.28
CA ILE A 69 -15.16 2.08 -0.72
C ILE A 69 -14.95 2.85 0.58
N SER A 70 -15.27 4.14 0.60
CA SER A 70 -15.09 5.02 1.77
C SER A 70 -15.84 4.50 3.00
N LYS A 71 -17.10 4.10 2.82
CA LYS A 71 -17.92 3.53 3.90
C LYS A 71 -17.30 2.25 4.48
N GLU A 72 -16.75 1.38 3.64
CA GLU A 72 -16.15 0.13 4.10
C GLU A 72 -14.82 0.33 4.83
N LEU A 73 -14.01 1.32 4.45
CA LEU A 73 -12.74 1.63 5.14
C LEU A 73 -12.96 1.94 6.64
N SER A 74 -14.10 2.52 7.00
CA SER A 74 -14.46 2.83 8.40
C SER A 74 -14.72 1.58 9.26
N SER A 75 -14.94 0.42 8.63
CA SER A 75 -15.21 -0.86 9.31
C SER A 75 -13.98 -1.77 9.44
N LEU A 76 -12.82 -1.33 8.93
CA LEU A 76 -11.57 -2.07 9.01
C LEU A 76 -10.97 -2.01 10.42
N PRO A 77 -10.13 -2.99 10.83
CA PRO A 77 -9.54 -4.06 10.03
C PRO A 77 -10.48 -5.25 9.77
N ALA A 78 -10.31 -5.91 8.62
CA ALA A 78 -11.07 -7.11 8.26
C ALA A 78 -10.78 -8.32 9.16
N ARG A 79 -9.56 -8.40 9.71
CA ARG A 79 -9.16 -9.40 10.70
C ARG A 79 -8.31 -8.76 11.80
N PRO A 80 -8.36 -9.26 13.04
CA PRO A 80 -7.51 -8.77 14.10
C PRO A 80 -6.02 -9.03 13.79
N ALA A 81 -5.16 -8.18 14.33
CA ALA A 81 -3.72 -8.35 14.21
C ALA A 81 -3.21 -9.57 14.97
N ARG A 82 -2.25 -10.28 14.35
CA ARG A 82 -1.38 -11.22 15.04
C ARG A 82 -0.12 -10.50 15.52
N ILE A 83 0.21 -10.65 16.79
CA ILE A 83 1.45 -10.12 17.37
C ILE A 83 2.63 -10.99 16.93
N ILE A 84 3.73 -10.36 16.51
CA ILE A 84 4.99 -11.02 16.16
C ILE A 84 6.12 -10.31 16.90
N ASN A 85 6.54 -10.91 18.01
CA ASN A 85 7.56 -10.40 18.93
C ASN A 85 8.44 -11.53 19.48
N ASN A 86 8.53 -12.64 18.74
CA ASN A 86 9.25 -13.86 19.14
C ASN A 86 10.76 -13.78 18.89
N GLU A 87 11.26 -12.62 18.46
CA GLU A 87 12.67 -12.35 18.16
C GLU A 87 13.10 -11.07 18.90
N PRO A 88 14.37 -10.94 19.31
CA PRO A 88 14.86 -9.77 20.03
C PRO A 88 14.56 -8.47 19.30
N ASP A 89 14.08 -7.47 20.04
CA ASP A 89 13.79 -6.11 19.57
C ASP A 89 12.73 -6.01 18.44
N LEU A 90 12.11 -7.12 18.05
CA LEU A 90 11.07 -7.16 17.04
C LEU A 90 9.70 -6.93 17.69
N ASP A 91 8.95 -5.94 17.21
CA ASP A 91 7.57 -5.69 17.63
C ASP A 91 6.73 -5.34 16.40
N LEU A 92 6.03 -6.36 15.89
CA LEU A 92 5.12 -6.23 14.77
C LEU A 92 3.69 -6.58 15.15
N LEU A 93 2.74 -5.86 14.55
CA LEU A 93 1.37 -6.34 14.38
C LEU A 93 1.15 -6.68 12.91
N TYR A 94 0.75 -7.91 12.62
CA TYR A 94 0.49 -8.37 11.26
C TYR A 94 -1.01 -8.65 11.04
N PHE A 95 -1.62 -7.90 10.14
CA PHE A 95 -3.02 -8.02 9.75
C PHE A 95 -3.11 -8.73 8.39
N GLU A 96 -3.71 -9.92 8.38
CA GLU A 96 -3.72 -10.81 7.21
C GLU A 96 -5.15 -11.30 6.89
N PRO A 97 -5.98 -10.48 6.20
CA PRO A 97 -5.67 -9.13 5.74
C PRO A 97 -6.25 -8.03 6.64
N TYR A 98 -5.72 -6.80 6.50
CA TYR A 98 -6.36 -5.60 7.03
C TYR A 98 -7.53 -5.18 6.12
N ILE A 99 -7.33 -5.20 4.80
CA ILE A 99 -8.31 -4.82 3.78
C ILE A 99 -8.76 -6.09 3.05
N PRO A 100 -10.07 -6.41 2.95
CA PRO A 100 -10.50 -7.62 2.26
C PRO A 100 -10.17 -7.58 0.76
N ASP A 101 -9.93 -8.73 0.12
CA ASP A 101 -9.36 -8.81 -1.25
C ASP A 101 -10.12 -7.97 -2.29
N TYR A 102 -11.45 -8.01 -2.27
CA TYR A 102 -12.27 -7.27 -3.23
C TYR A 102 -12.08 -5.74 -3.10
N LEU A 103 -11.91 -5.24 -1.87
CA LEU A 103 -11.70 -3.83 -1.58
C LEU A 103 -10.24 -3.44 -1.87
N ALA A 104 -9.29 -4.32 -1.52
CA ALA A 104 -7.87 -4.13 -1.81
C ALA A 104 -7.60 -4.01 -3.31
N ARG A 105 -8.31 -4.78 -4.14
CA ARG A 105 -8.24 -4.70 -5.60
C ARG A 105 -8.75 -3.36 -6.14
N GLN A 106 -9.88 -2.87 -5.64
CA GLN A 106 -10.44 -1.58 -6.04
C GLN A 106 -9.52 -0.43 -5.62
N LEU A 107 -9.02 -0.46 -4.38
CA LEU A 107 -8.09 0.53 -3.85
C LEU A 107 -6.77 0.53 -4.64
N PHE A 108 -6.22 -0.63 -4.98
CA PHE A 108 -5.05 -0.74 -5.86
C PHE A 108 -5.27 -0.05 -7.21
N GLN A 109 -6.40 -0.33 -7.87
CA GLN A 109 -6.71 0.24 -9.18
C GLN A 109 -6.89 1.76 -9.09
N HIS A 110 -7.62 2.24 -8.09
CA HIS A 110 -7.86 3.65 -7.83
C HIS A 110 -6.56 4.41 -7.59
N LEU A 111 -5.78 4.01 -6.58
CA LEU A 111 -4.56 4.70 -6.20
C LEU A 111 -3.51 4.68 -7.32
N ARG A 112 -3.42 3.58 -8.07
CA ARG A 112 -2.52 3.51 -9.22
C ARG A 112 -2.90 4.49 -10.32
N ALA A 113 -4.20 4.64 -10.59
CA ALA A 113 -4.72 5.52 -11.65
C ALA A 113 -4.68 7.00 -11.25
N GLU A 114 -4.89 7.31 -9.98
CA GLU A 114 -5.18 8.68 -9.52
C GLU A 114 -4.02 9.38 -8.82
N LEU A 115 -2.99 8.65 -8.37
CA LEU A 115 -1.84 9.29 -7.74
C LEU A 115 -0.78 9.73 -8.77
N PRO A 116 -0.14 10.90 -8.58
CA PRO A 116 1.06 11.26 -9.31
C PRO A 116 2.23 10.42 -8.81
N PHE A 117 3.08 9.91 -9.72
CA PHE A 117 4.25 9.12 -9.39
C PHE A 117 5.53 9.74 -9.95
N TYR A 118 6.66 9.43 -9.32
CA TYR A 118 7.99 9.90 -9.70
C TYR A 118 8.95 8.71 -9.76
N ARG A 119 9.95 8.79 -10.65
CA ARG A 119 11.10 7.89 -10.61
C ARG A 119 12.31 8.72 -10.25
N VAL A 120 12.59 8.78 -8.96
CA VAL A 120 13.54 9.74 -8.41
C VAL A 120 14.95 9.34 -8.79
N GLU A 121 15.71 10.33 -9.22
CA GLU A 121 17.13 10.21 -9.49
C GLU A 121 17.87 11.16 -8.57
N TYR A 122 18.86 10.65 -7.86
CA TYR A 122 19.72 11.44 -7.00
C TYR A 122 21.14 10.92 -7.03
N GLN A 123 22.08 11.81 -6.79
CA GLN A 123 23.48 11.45 -6.61
C GLN A 123 23.73 11.12 -5.15
N ILE A 124 24.38 9.99 -4.89
CA ILE A 124 24.96 9.69 -3.58
C ILE A 124 26.47 9.76 -3.68
N LYS A 125 27.09 10.32 -2.65
CA LYS A 125 28.54 10.25 -2.44
C LYS A 125 28.79 9.40 -1.21
N ARG A 126 29.36 8.20 -1.38
CA ARG A 126 29.71 7.30 -0.28
C ARG A 126 31.17 6.88 -0.43
N GLY A 127 31.99 7.15 0.59
CA GLY A 127 33.42 6.80 0.56
C GLY A 127 34.20 7.44 -0.60
N GLY A 128 33.83 8.66 -1.01
CA GLY A 128 34.46 9.37 -2.13
C GLY A 128 33.95 8.97 -3.51
N ILE A 129 33.16 7.89 -3.63
CA ILE A 129 32.57 7.44 -4.89
C ILE A 129 31.21 8.13 -5.08
N GLU A 130 31.04 8.79 -6.21
CA GLU A 130 29.75 9.31 -6.65
C GLU A 130 29.01 8.26 -7.47
N SER A 131 27.74 8.05 -7.18
CA SER A 131 26.89 7.11 -7.90
C SER A 131 25.53 7.73 -8.14
N GLN A 132 25.03 7.62 -9.37
CA GLN A 132 23.67 8.01 -9.71
C GLN A 132 22.73 6.86 -9.34
N VAL A 133 21.81 7.12 -8.43
CA VAL A 133 20.78 6.17 -8.03
C VAL A 133 19.49 6.57 -8.70
N ARG A 134 18.94 5.65 -9.50
CA ARG A 134 17.55 5.71 -9.96
C ARG A 134 16.73 4.76 -9.11
N THR A 135 15.69 5.25 -8.43
CA THR A 135 14.87 4.39 -7.57
C THR A 135 14.27 3.25 -8.41
N PRO A 136 14.50 1.97 -8.03
CA PRO A 136 13.98 0.82 -8.77
C PRO A 136 12.52 0.55 -8.37
N ARG A 137 11.71 1.61 -8.37
CA ARG A 137 10.28 1.69 -8.06
C ARG A 137 9.83 3.13 -8.27
N TRP A 138 8.53 3.31 -8.45
CA TRP A 138 7.90 4.62 -8.50
C TRP A 138 7.50 5.06 -7.10
N THR A 139 7.60 6.34 -6.80
CA THR A 139 7.29 6.88 -5.47
C THR A 139 6.42 8.12 -5.56
N THR A 140 5.67 8.38 -4.50
CA THR A 140 5.01 9.67 -4.27
C THR A 140 4.76 9.86 -2.79
N VAL A 141 4.58 11.11 -2.37
CA VAL A 141 4.61 11.45 -0.97
C VAL A 141 3.69 12.60 -0.62
N PHE A 142 3.03 12.47 0.52
CA PHE A 142 2.06 13.42 1.04
C PHE A 142 2.25 13.59 2.55
N GLY A 143 1.96 14.78 3.03
CA GLY A 143 1.98 15.11 4.45
C GLY A 143 2.97 16.19 4.79
N LEU A 144 2.97 16.49 6.09
CA LEU A 144 3.75 17.54 6.71
C LEU A 144 4.16 17.05 8.09
N ASP A 145 5.28 17.56 8.60
CA ASP A 145 5.73 17.24 9.93
C ASP A 145 4.85 17.87 11.01
N GLU A 146 5.01 17.39 12.24
CA GLU A 146 4.16 17.74 13.37
C GLU A 146 4.25 19.21 13.82
N THR A 147 5.32 19.92 13.44
CA THR A 147 5.44 21.34 13.82
C THR A 147 4.52 22.24 13.01
N SER A 148 3.93 21.76 11.92
CA SER A 148 3.15 22.57 11.00
C SER A 148 1.89 21.84 10.51
N LYS A 149 0.92 22.61 10.01
CA LYS A 149 -0.31 22.10 9.39
C LYS A 149 -0.68 22.95 8.17
N PHE A 150 -1.60 22.45 7.36
CA PHE A 150 -2.25 23.24 6.33
C PHE A 150 -3.45 23.97 6.94
N ASP A 151 -3.61 25.26 6.65
CA ASP A 151 -4.85 25.99 6.90
C ASP A 151 -5.91 25.67 5.82
N ASP A 152 -7.09 26.28 5.94
CA ASP A 152 -8.21 26.07 5.00
C ASP A 152 -7.89 26.49 3.56
N ASN A 153 -6.85 27.32 3.36
CA ASN A 153 -6.38 27.77 2.05
C ASN A 153 -5.23 26.89 1.51
N GLY A 154 -4.81 25.85 2.24
CA GLY A 154 -3.66 25.02 1.88
C GLY A 154 -2.30 25.70 2.14
N THR A 155 -2.27 26.76 2.94
CA THR A 155 -1.02 27.41 3.36
C THR A 155 -0.43 26.71 4.57
N VAL A 156 0.90 26.57 4.58
CA VAL A 156 1.61 25.99 5.72
C VAL A 156 1.66 27.00 6.87
N VAL A 157 1.07 26.63 8.00
CA VAL A 157 1.03 27.40 9.25
C VAL A 157 1.60 26.57 10.40
N ASP A 158 2.12 27.22 11.42
CA ASP A 158 2.58 26.57 12.65
C ASP A 158 1.41 25.83 13.32
N ALA A 159 1.65 24.59 13.76
CA ALA A 159 0.58 23.71 14.22
C ALA A 159 -0.13 24.26 15.47
N ASN A 160 0.61 24.94 16.35
CA ASN A 160 0.15 25.40 17.66
C ASN A 160 -0.45 26.81 17.59
N THR A 161 0.23 27.73 16.91
CA THR A 161 -0.14 29.15 16.85
C THR A 161 -1.06 29.49 15.68
N GLY A 162 -1.07 28.65 14.63
CA GLY A 162 -1.77 28.95 13.37
C GLY A 162 -1.14 30.09 12.58
N ILE A 163 0.00 30.62 13.00
CA ILE A 163 0.72 31.68 12.30
C ILE A 163 1.41 31.09 11.09
N LYS A 164 1.34 31.79 9.95
CA LYS A 164 2.04 31.39 8.72
C LYS A 164 3.52 31.13 9.00
N VAL A 165 3.99 29.95 8.59
CA VAL A 165 5.41 29.63 8.70
C VAL A 165 6.17 30.59 7.78
N PRO A 166 7.15 31.35 8.30
CA PRO A 166 7.98 32.22 7.47
C PRO A 166 8.63 31.40 6.34
N PRO A 167 8.86 32.00 5.17
CA PRO A 167 9.62 31.34 4.10
C PRO A 167 10.90 30.74 4.66
N ASP A 168 11.04 29.43 4.56
CA ASP A 168 12.22 28.71 4.98
C ASP A 168 12.65 27.78 3.85
N ARG A 169 13.97 27.56 3.77
CA ARG A 169 14.55 26.77 2.67
C ARG A 169 14.01 25.34 2.61
N ARG A 170 13.40 24.80 3.66
CA ARG A 170 12.95 23.40 3.70
C ARG A 170 11.64 23.26 2.94
N TYR A 171 10.62 24.04 3.30
CA TYR A 171 9.32 24.00 2.62
C TYR A 171 9.35 24.69 1.26
N ASP A 172 10.20 25.70 1.07
CA ASP A 172 10.30 26.40 -0.21
C ASP A 172 10.98 25.54 -1.28
N LYS A 173 12.02 24.78 -0.89
CA LYS A 173 12.73 23.90 -1.82
C LYS A 173 11.88 22.70 -2.23
N TYR A 174 11.13 22.13 -1.29
CA TYR A 174 10.18 21.05 -1.58
C TYR A 174 8.83 21.35 -0.94
N SER A 175 7.91 21.91 -1.74
CA SER A 175 6.58 22.26 -1.25
C SER A 175 5.80 21.01 -0.83
N PRO A 176 5.45 20.88 0.46
CA PRO A 176 4.66 19.76 0.93
C PRO A 176 3.23 19.83 0.39
N ARG A 177 2.56 18.68 0.42
CA ARG A 177 1.20 18.51 -0.11
C ARG A 177 0.36 17.82 0.96
N PRO A 178 -0.89 18.24 1.20
CA PRO A 178 -1.76 17.53 2.14
C PRO A 178 -2.00 16.09 1.68
N LEU A 179 -2.37 15.20 2.60
CA LEU A 179 -2.84 13.87 2.23
C LEU A 179 -4.14 14.05 1.42
N PRO A 180 -4.23 13.52 0.19
CA PRO A 180 -5.51 13.49 -0.51
C PRO A 180 -6.47 12.62 0.29
N LYS A 181 -7.77 12.94 0.24
CA LYS A 181 -8.78 12.32 1.09
C LYS A 181 -8.79 10.78 0.97
N CYS A 182 -8.52 10.25 -0.22
CA CYS A 182 -8.41 8.81 -0.45
C CYS A 182 -7.30 8.11 0.36
N LEU A 183 -6.20 8.80 0.68
CA LEU A 183 -5.14 8.31 1.57
C LEU A 183 -5.41 8.68 3.03
N ASP A 184 -6.07 9.82 3.28
CA ASP A 184 -6.40 10.27 4.63
C ASP A 184 -7.45 9.37 5.30
N GLU A 185 -8.46 8.90 4.57
CA GLU A 185 -9.45 7.94 5.08
C GLU A 185 -8.78 6.63 5.54
N LEU A 186 -7.81 6.11 4.75
CA LEU A 186 -7.05 4.93 5.15
C LEU A 186 -6.15 5.23 6.36
N ARG A 187 -5.55 6.43 6.44
CA ARG A 187 -4.78 6.86 7.61
C ARG A 187 -5.66 6.85 8.87
N GLN A 188 -6.84 7.49 8.82
CA GLN A 188 -7.77 7.57 9.95
C GLN A 188 -8.22 6.18 10.42
N SER A 189 -8.56 5.29 9.48
CA SER A 189 -8.85 3.88 9.78
C SER A 189 -7.67 3.20 10.51
N THR A 190 -6.45 3.41 10.02
CA THR A 190 -5.23 2.85 10.62
C THR A 190 -4.98 3.38 12.04
N GLU A 191 -5.17 4.67 12.27
CA GLU A 191 -5.03 5.27 13.61
C GLU A 191 -6.05 4.69 14.59
N ALA A 192 -7.31 4.52 14.15
CA ALA A 192 -8.36 3.90 14.96
C ALA A 192 -8.04 2.45 15.34
N ALA A 193 -7.45 1.67 14.41
CA ALA A 193 -7.13 0.26 14.62
C ALA A 193 -5.85 0.00 15.44
N THR A 194 -4.93 0.98 15.51
CA THR A 194 -3.58 0.79 16.06
C THR A 194 -3.24 1.70 17.24
N ASP A 195 -4.07 2.71 17.49
CA ASP A 195 -3.82 3.81 18.46
C ASP A 195 -2.52 4.59 18.19
N CYS A 196 -1.91 4.40 17.01
CA CYS A 196 -0.78 5.17 16.55
C CYS A 196 -1.26 6.43 15.82
N LYS A 197 -0.38 7.44 15.71
CA LYS A 197 -0.64 8.69 14.98
C LYS A 197 0.31 8.83 13.80
N PHE A 198 -0.21 9.34 12.69
CA PHE A 198 0.54 9.53 11.46
C PHE A 198 0.19 10.90 10.84
N ASN A 199 1.17 11.54 10.21
CA ASN A 199 0.99 12.81 9.49
C ASN A 199 1.63 12.78 8.10
N PHE A 200 2.20 11.64 7.72
CA PHE A 200 2.99 11.50 6.52
C PHE A 200 2.73 10.15 5.84
N CYS A 201 2.66 10.15 4.51
CA CYS A 201 2.33 8.99 3.70
C CYS A 201 3.30 8.89 2.51
N LEU A 202 4.05 7.79 2.45
CA LEU A 202 4.86 7.42 1.30
C LEU A 202 4.19 6.28 0.55
N VAL A 203 3.95 6.47 -0.74
CA VAL A 203 3.44 5.42 -1.62
C VAL A 203 4.55 4.97 -2.54
N ASN A 204 4.84 3.67 -2.53
CA ASN A 204 5.76 3.03 -3.47
C ASN A 204 4.95 2.16 -4.43
N TYR A 205 5.14 2.32 -5.73
CA TYR A 205 4.60 1.43 -6.75
C TYR A 205 5.73 0.64 -7.41
N TYR A 206 5.71 -0.68 -7.22
CA TYR A 206 6.60 -1.63 -7.87
C TYR A 206 5.87 -2.17 -9.10
N ALA A 207 6.31 -1.80 -10.30
CA ALA A 207 5.58 -2.09 -11.53
C ALA A 207 5.62 -3.58 -11.91
N SER A 208 6.71 -4.27 -11.59
CA SER A 208 6.92 -5.71 -11.78
C SER A 208 7.89 -6.24 -10.75
N GLY A 209 8.13 -7.55 -10.71
CA GLY A 209 9.12 -8.22 -9.86
C GLY A 209 10.56 -7.72 -10.02
N ALA A 210 10.88 -6.98 -11.08
CA ALA A 210 12.19 -6.35 -11.27
C ALA A 210 12.42 -5.11 -10.36
N ASP A 211 11.34 -4.50 -9.86
CA ASP A 211 11.41 -3.38 -8.92
C ASP A 211 11.59 -3.89 -7.47
N SER A 212 12.39 -3.17 -6.69
CA SER A 212 12.86 -3.61 -5.37
C SER A 212 13.17 -2.46 -4.40
N ILE A 213 13.49 -2.81 -3.15
CA ILE A 213 14.17 -1.92 -2.20
C ILE A 213 15.12 -2.77 -1.37
N SER A 214 16.39 -2.35 -1.29
CA SER A 214 17.43 -3.05 -0.53
C SER A 214 17.14 -3.00 0.97
N PHE A 215 17.87 -3.81 1.76
CA PHE A 215 17.78 -3.75 3.22
C PHE A 215 18.07 -2.35 3.75
N HIS A 216 17.12 -1.81 4.51
CA HIS A 216 17.17 -0.50 5.16
C HIS A 216 16.29 -0.53 6.43
N SER A 217 16.35 0.54 7.23
CA SER A 217 15.43 0.78 8.34
C SER A 217 14.84 2.18 8.17
N ASP A 218 13.65 2.39 8.72
CA ASP A 218 13.06 3.73 8.85
C ASP A 218 13.51 4.33 10.20
N ASP A 219 14.81 4.57 10.35
CA ASP A 219 15.45 5.04 11.60
C ASP A 219 15.96 6.49 11.52
N GLU A 220 15.41 7.28 10.58
CA GLU A 220 15.78 8.66 10.45
C GLU A 220 15.37 9.49 11.67
N ARG A 221 16.27 10.36 12.16
CA ARG A 221 16.07 11.16 13.38
C ARG A 221 14.77 11.96 13.40
N PHE A 222 14.25 12.35 12.23
CA PHE A 222 13.01 13.12 12.13
C PHE A 222 11.75 12.30 12.41
N LEU A 223 11.83 10.97 12.56
CA LEU A 223 10.72 10.10 12.95
C LEU A 223 10.58 9.95 14.48
N GLY A 224 11.53 10.50 15.24
CA GLY A 224 11.56 10.35 16.69
C GLY A 224 12.13 9.00 17.13
N GLN A 225 12.02 8.72 18.43
CA GLN A 225 12.43 7.44 19.02
C GLN A 225 11.34 6.39 18.81
N ASP A 226 11.75 5.17 18.45
CA ASP A 226 10.88 3.99 18.32
C ASP A 226 9.62 4.23 17.44
N PRO A 227 9.80 4.70 16.19
CA PRO A 227 8.69 5.13 15.36
C PRO A 227 7.75 3.98 14.98
N ALA A 228 6.46 4.28 14.92
CA ALA A 228 5.45 3.41 14.35
C ALA A 228 5.34 3.63 12.83
N ILE A 229 5.41 2.54 12.06
CA ILE A 229 5.31 2.54 10.60
C ILE A 229 4.23 1.54 10.19
N ALA A 230 3.09 2.02 9.69
CA ALA A 230 2.03 1.16 9.18
C ALA A 230 2.22 0.95 7.67
N SER A 231 2.46 -0.30 7.25
CA SER A 231 2.82 -0.66 5.87
C SER A 231 1.78 -1.57 5.23
N PHE A 232 0.94 -1.01 4.36
CA PHE A 232 -0.05 -1.75 3.57
C PHE A 232 0.55 -2.30 2.28
N SER A 233 0.06 -3.46 1.85
CA SER A 233 0.38 -4.08 0.56
C SER A 233 -0.88 -4.25 -0.27
N LEU A 234 -0.86 -3.79 -1.52
CA LEU A 234 -1.98 -3.90 -2.46
C LEU A 234 -1.47 -4.43 -3.81
N GLY A 235 -2.23 -5.33 -4.44
CA GLY A 235 -1.87 -5.92 -5.73
C GLY A 235 -0.94 -7.13 -5.60
N ALA A 236 0.08 -7.22 -6.45
CA ALA A 236 0.95 -8.39 -6.56
C ALA A 236 1.65 -8.74 -5.24
N ARG A 237 1.60 -10.02 -4.85
CA ARG A 237 2.28 -10.54 -3.66
C ARG A 237 3.79 -10.32 -3.74
N ARG A 238 4.41 -9.88 -2.64
CA ARG A 238 5.87 -9.76 -2.50
C ARG A 238 6.36 -10.29 -1.17
N ASP A 239 7.54 -10.90 -1.19
CA ASP A 239 8.21 -11.29 0.04
C ASP A 239 8.81 -10.03 0.68
N PHE A 240 8.41 -9.73 1.91
CA PHE A 240 9.02 -8.73 2.77
C PHE A 240 10.00 -9.44 3.70
N LEU A 241 11.28 -9.13 3.55
CA LEU A 241 12.35 -9.78 4.29
C LEU A 241 12.82 -8.88 5.41
N MET A 242 13.02 -9.45 6.60
CA MET A 242 13.59 -8.75 7.75
C MET A 242 14.82 -9.49 8.27
N LYS A 243 15.81 -8.75 8.76
CA LYS A 243 16.97 -9.30 9.48
C LYS A 243 17.47 -8.32 10.52
N HIS A 244 18.02 -8.82 11.62
CA HIS A 244 18.65 -7.98 12.62
C HIS A 244 19.87 -7.24 12.03
N LYS A 245 20.12 -6.01 12.49
CA LYS A 245 21.30 -5.23 12.13
C LYS A 245 22.57 -5.94 12.64
N PRO A 246 23.69 -5.83 11.93
CA PRO A 246 24.97 -6.29 12.45
C PRO A 246 25.34 -5.50 13.71
N ALA A 247 26.21 -6.08 14.55
CA ALA A 247 26.79 -5.34 15.68
C ALA A 247 27.43 -4.03 15.19
N ALA A 248 27.36 -2.99 16.01
CA ALA A 248 28.05 -1.74 15.73
C ALA A 248 29.56 -2.01 15.56
N PRO A 249 30.28 -1.28 14.70
CA PRO A 249 31.71 -1.54 14.43
C PRO A 249 32.60 -1.57 15.67
N ASN A 250 32.19 -0.88 16.74
CA ASN A 250 32.92 -0.77 18.01
C ASN A 250 32.48 -1.82 19.05
N GLN A 251 31.51 -2.68 18.71
CA GLN A 251 31.08 -3.81 19.52
C GLN A 251 31.62 -5.08 18.85
N GLY A 252 32.38 -5.90 19.58
CA GLY A 252 32.96 -7.13 19.03
C GLY A 252 31.89 -8.07 18.46
N GLU A 253 32.25 -8.90 17.47
CA GLU A 253 31.32 -9.80 16.76
C GLU A 253 30.47 -10.69 17.68
N SER A 254 30.99 -11.03 18.87
CA SER A 254 30.28 -11.79 19.90
C SER A 254 29.04 -11.10 20.46
N SER A 255 28.88 -9.79 20.23
CA SER A 255 27.71 -8.99 20.64
C SER A 255 26.60 -8.95 19.58
N ALA A 256 26.85 -9.49 18.39
CA ALA A 256 25.86 -9.48 17.31
C ALA A 256 24.74 -10.50 17.57
N ILE A 257 23.49 -10.02 17.64
CA ILE A 257 22.32 -10.90 17.66
C ILE A 257 22.18 -11.54 16.27
N LYS A 258 22.46 -12.84 16.19
CA LYS A 258 22.31 -13.61 14.95
C LYS A 258 20.89 -14.13 14.84
N THR A 259 20.00 -13.33 14.29
CA THR A 259 18.71 -13.83 13.79
C THR A 259 18.86 -14.23 12.33
N GLY A 260 18.18 -15.29 11.90
CA GLY A 260 18.04 -15.59 10.47
C GLY A 260 17.29 -14.48 9.72
N VAL A 261 17.24 -14.58 8.39
CA VAL A 261 16.33 -13.73 7.60
C VAL A 261 14.91 -14.25 7.77
N ILE A 262 14.02 -13.41 8.30
CA ILE A 262 12.60 -13.70 8.44
C ILE A 262 11.89 -13.22 7.17
N LYS A 263 10.90 -13.99 6.70
CA LYS A 263 10.17 -13.70 5.47
C LYS A 263 8.67 -13.62 5.74
N PHE A 264 8.07 -12.51 5.32
CA PHE A 264 6.63 -12.29 5.32
C PHE A 264 6.11 -12.22 3.89
N PRO A 265 5.33 -13.22 3.43
CA PRO A 265 4.73 -13.20 2.11
C PRO A 265 3.51 -12.27 2.08
N LEU A 266 3.71 -10.98 1.80
CA LEU A 266 2.65 -9.98 1.84
C LEU A 266 1.74 -10.06 0.63
N ASN A 267 0.48 -10.44 0.85
CA ASN A 267 -0.60 -10.48 -0.12
C ASN A 267 -1.28 -9.11 -0.26
N SER A 268 -2.19 -9.01 -1.24
CA SER A 268 -3.05 -7.83 -1.39
C SER A 268 -3.98 -7.72 -0.19
N GLY A 269 -4.00 -6.55 0.44
CA GLY A 269 -4.82 -6.23 1.60
C GLY A 269 -4.11 -6.43 2.95
N ASP A 270 -2.93 -7.02 2.96
CA ASP A 270 -2.16 -7.22 4.18
C ASP A 270 -1.55 -5.90 4.70
N MET A 271 -1.43 -5.78 6.02
CA MET A 271 -0.75 -4.65 6.67
C MET A 271 0.20 -5.17 7.76
N ILE A 272 1.45 -4.69 7.74
CA ILE A 272 2.37 -4.83 8.88
C ILE A 272 2.49 -3.47 9.56
N LEU A 273 2.22 -3.40 10.86
CA LEU A 273 2.67 -2.31 11.72
C LEU A 273 4.02 -2.71 12.32
N MET A 274 5.05 -1.91 12.07
CA MET A 274 6.34 -2.03 12.74
C MET A 274 6.45 -0.94 13.81
N ARG A 275 6.81 -1.28 15.04
CA ARG A 275 6.91 -0.31 16.14
C ARG A 275 8.01 -0.67 17.14
N GLY A 276 8.11 0.11 18.21
CA GLY A 276 9.12 -0.12 19.25
C GLY A 276 10.54 -0.04 18.66
N LYS A 277 11.40 -0.92 19.14
CA LYS A 277 12.81 -1.00 18.73
C LYS A 277 13.04 -1.63 17.36
N THR A 278 11.97 -1.92 16.61
CA THR A 278 12.08 -2.58 15.30
C THR A 278 12.95 -1.76 14.35
N GLN A 279 12.70 -0.46 14.18
CA GLN A 279 13.47 0.33 13.22
C GLN A 279 14.92 0.56 13.67
N SER A 280 15.17 0.65 14.97
CA SER A 280 16.53 0.81 15.49
C SER A 280 17.39 -0.44 15.29
N ASN A 281 16.79 -1.65 15.31
CA ASN A 281 17.52 -2.91 15.34
C ASN A 281 17.32 -3.83 14.14
N TRP A 282 16.29 -3.63 13.31
CA TRP A 282 15.96 -4.51 12.19
C TRP A 282 16.01 -3.77 10.85
N LEU A 283 16.62 -4.43 9.86
CA LEU A 283 16.57 -4.04 8.46
C LEU A 283 15.44 -4.78 7.76
N HIS A 284 14.80 -4.14 6.79
CA HIS A 284 13.78 -4.75 5.95
C HIS A 284 13.97 -4.45 4.46
N SER A 285 13.46 -5.32 3.58
CA SER A 285 13.62 -5.21 2.13
C SER A 285 12.47 -5.84 1.33
N ILE A 286 12.34 -5.43 0.07
CA ILE A 286 11.56 -6.12 -0.96
C ILE A 286 12.55 -6.54 -2.05
N PRO A 287 12.94 -7.82 -2.15
CA PRO A 287 13.90 -8.29 -3.14
C PRO A 287 13.28 -8.33 -4.54
N LYS A 288 14.15 -8.31 -5.55
CA LYS A 288 13.74 -8.61 -6.93
C LYS A 288 13.27 -10.06 -7.03
N ARG A 289 12.30 -10.31 -7.89
CA ARG A 289 11.83 -11.65 -8.27
C ARG A 289 12.32 -11.97 -9.68
N THR A 290 12.76 -13.21 -9.88
CA THR A 290 13.28 -13.72 -11.15
C THR A 290 12.39 -14.84 -11.69
N GLY A 291 12.63 -15.22 -12.95
CA GLY A 291 11.89 -16.30 -13.63
C GLY A 291 10.41 -15.97 -13.78
N LYS A 292 9.54 -16.97 -13.61
CA LYS A 292 8.07 -16.83 -13.78
C LYS A 292 7.43 -15.74 -12.92
N ASN A 293 8.09 -15.35 -11.82
CA ASN A 293 7.58 -14.39 -10.86
C ASN A 293 8.02 -12.95 -11.15
N GLN A 294 8.83 -12.74 -12.18
CA GLN A 294 9.31 -11.40 -12.58
C GLN A 294 8.14 -10.53 -13.08
N ASP A 295 7.13 -11.13 -13.68
CA ASP A 295 6.00 -10.44 -14.30
C ASP A 295 4.68 -10.63 -13.52
N ASP A 296 4.76 -10.91 -12.21
CA ASP A 296 3.62 -11.15 -11.29
C ASP A 296 2.69 -9.93 -11.06
N GLY A 297 2.81 -8.89 -11.89
CA GLY A 297 2.03 -7.66 -11.84
C GLY A 297 2.56 -6.60 -10.86
N GLY A 298 1.83 -5.50 -10.80
CA GLY A 298 2.17 -4.33 -9.99
C GLY A 298 1.77 -4.46 -8.52
N ARG A 299 2.59 -3.92 -7.62
CA ARG A 299 2.30 -3.80 -6.18
C ARG A 299 2.36 -2.35 -5.73
N ILE A 300 1.34 -1.88 -5.03
CA ILE A 300 1.39 -0.63 -4.27
C ILE A 300 1.71 -0.97 -2.80
N ASN A 301 2.62 -0.19 -2.23
CA ASN A 301 2.92 -0.17 -0.81
C ASN A 301 2.66 1.22 -0.26
N ILE A 302 1.81 1.33 0.76
CA ILE A 302 1.51 2.59 1.43
C ILE A 302 2.11 2.51 2.82
N THR A 303 3.01 3.43 3.14
CA THR A 303 3.59 3.53 4.49
C THR A 303 3.21 4.85 5.15
N PHE A 304 2.44 4.74 6.23
CA PHE A 304 2.14 5.87 7.11
C PHE A 304 3.19 6.00 8.19
N ARG A 305 3.58 7.25 8.45
CA ARG A 305 4.63 7.63 9.40
C ARG A 305 4.26 8.93 10.11
N ARG A 306 5.01 9.22 11.18
CA ARG A 306 4.94 10.49 11.90
C ARG A 306 6.27 11.22 11.78
N ALA A 307 6.32 12.24 10.93
CA ALA A 307 7.44 13.16 10.87
C ALA A 307 7.32 14.17 12.01
N MET A 308 8.31 14.23 12.90
CA MET A 308 8.31 15.05 14.10
C MET A 308 8.79 16.48 13.86
N ILE A 309 9.66 16.67 12.87
CA ILE A 309 10.32 17.96 12.58
C ILE A 309 10.38 18.24 11.08
N LYS A 310 10.48 19.52 10.71
CA LYS A 310 10.56 20.02 9.32
C LYS A 310 11.58 19.30 8.43
N GLY A 311 12.70 18.86 9.01
CA GLY A 311 13.74 18.13 8.28
C GLY A 311 13.24 16.81 7.69
N GLY A 312 12.21 16.19 8.29
CA GLY A 312 11.57 14.99 7.75
C GLY A 312 10.79 15.26 6.48
N THR A 313 10.00 16.34 6.45
CA THR A 313 9.29 16.76 5.25
C THR A 313 10.26 17.01 4.10
N GLU A 314 11.30 17.83 4.31
CA GLU A 314 12.30 18.11 3.27
C GLU A 314 12.95 16.82 2.74
N ASN A 315 13.38 15.94 3.64
CA ASN A 315 14.05 14.69 3.28
C ASN A 315 13.14 13.80 2.42
N TYR A 316 11.91 13.56 2.88
CA TYR A 316 10.99 12.70 2.16
C TYR A 316 10.66 13.23 0.78
N TYR A 317 10.39 14.52 0.62
CA TYR A 317 10.12 15.09 -0.70
C TYR A 317 11.36 15.08 -1.59
N ASN A 318 12.54 15.35 -1.07
CA ASN A 318 13.78 15.29 -1.84
C ASN A 318 14.01 13.89 -2.45
N PHE A 319 13.91 12.84 -1.64
CA PHE A 319 14.27 11.48 -2.06
C PHE A 319 13.13 10.65 -2.65
N ASN A 320 11.86 11.11 -2.56
CA ASN A 320 10.69 10.37 -3.07
C ASN A 320 9.87 11.14 -4.12
N VAL A 321 10.18 12.42 -4.36
CA VAL A 321 9.63 13.21 -5.47
C VAL A 321 10.78 13.79 -6.30
N GLY A 322 11.73 14.45 -5.63
CA GLY A 322 12.87 15.10 -6.26
C GLY A 322 12.45 16.19 -7.25
N SER A 323 13.29 16.44 -8.26
CA SER A 323 13.03 17.39 -9.35
C SER A 323 12.64 16.71 -10.66
N GLY A 324 12.34 15.41 -10.62
CA GLY A 324 11.99 14.62 -11.80
C GLY A 324 10.58 14.93 -12.33
N PRO A 325 10.27 14.51 -13.56
CA PRO A 325 8.94 14.71 -14.11
C PRO A 325 7.88 13.85 -13.40
N VAL A 326 6.63 14.26 -13.55
CA VAL A 326 5.47 13.55 -13.02
C VAL A 326 5.05 12.45 -13.99
N TYR A 327 4.74 11.28 -13.47
CA TYR A 327 4.18 10.15 -14.20
C TYR A 327 2.79 9.81 -13.68
N ARG A 328 1.96 9.27 -14.56
CA ARG A 328 0.64 8.74 -14.22
C ARG A 328 0.45 7.40 -14.91
N TRP A 329 -0.30 6.51 -14.25
CA TRP A 329 -0.65 5.23 -14.85
C TRP A 329 -1.55 5.43 -16.07
N ASP A 330 -1.15 4.88 -17.20
CA ASP A 330 -1.96 4.86 -18.40
C ASP A 330 -2.57 3.45 -18.59
N LYS A 331 -3.90 3.36 -18.46
CA LYS A 331 -4.61 2.08 -18.53
C LYS A 331 -4.51 1.43 -19.91
N ARG A 332 -4.38 2.21 -20.99
CA ARG A 332 -4.32 1.69 -22.37
C ARG A 332 -2.97 1.03 -22.65
N ASN A 333 -1.88 1.67 -22.22
CA ASN A 333 -0.52 1.18 -22.38
C ASN A 333 -0.10 0.20 -21.26
N GLY A 334 -0.85 0.13 -20.16
CA GLY A 334 -0.53 -0.75 -19.03
C GLY A 334 0.79 -0.40 -18.35
N SER A 335 1.17 0.88 -18.34
CA SER A 335 2.45 1.35 -17.78
C SER A 335 2.36 2.77 -17.24
N MET A 336 3.37 3.19 -16.46
CA MET A 336 3.52 4.57 -16.01
C MET A 336 4.04 5.41 -17.17
N MET A 337 3.27 6.43 -17.57
CA MET A 337 3.60 7.32 -18.67
C MET A 337 3.84 8.74 -18.16
N LEU A 338 4.68 9.48 -18.88
CA LEU A 338 4.95 10.89 -18.57
C LEU A 338 3.60 11.65 -18.61
N TRP A 339 3.25 12.28 -17.49
CA TRP A 339 2.07 13.11 -17.43
C TRP A 339 2.35 14.45 -18.13
N LYS A 340 1.42 14.87 -18.98
CA LYS A 340 1.44 16.18 -19.64
C LYS A 340 0.18 16.92 -19.22
N PRO A 341 0.28 18.21 -18.81
CA PRO A 341 -0.89 19.04 -18.63
C PRO A 341 -1.68 19.06 -19.93
N THR A 342 -2.98 18.78 -19.84
CA THR A 342 -3.91 18.86 -20.97
C THR A 342 -4.42 20.27 -21.17
#